data_AF-A0A2E7R586-F1
#
_entry.id   AF-A0A2E7R586-F1
#
_cell.length_a   1.000
_cell.length_b   1.000
_cell.length_c   1.000
_cell.angle_alpha   90.00
_cell.angle_beta   90.00
_cell.angle_gamma   90.00
#
_symmetry.space_group_name_H-M   'P 1'
#
loop_
_entity.id
_entity.type
_entity.pdbx_description
1 polymer ?
#
loop_
_entity_poly.entity_id
_entity_poly.type
_entity_poly.pdbx_seq_one_letter_code
_entity_poly.pdbx_strand_id
1 'polypeptide(L)' 'MKTVSNAVGEFLKRPLVSTLATIDKDGSPRTRAIWHDWSEQGLLLFTSTKSPKWKNIEMDNRVSLCV' A
#
# COMPACT_ATOMS: atom_id res chain seq x y z
N MET A 1 -16.57 -7.66 2.36
CA MET A 1 -15.43 -6.71 2.34
C MET A 1 -15.30 -6.14 3.74
N LYS A 2 -14.10 -6.08 4.33
CA LYS A 2 -13.94 -5.50 5.68
C LYS A 2 -14.02 -3.98 5.56
N THR A 3 -14.95 -3.38 6.29
CA THR A 3 -15.17 -1.92 6.28
C THR A 3 -14.30 -1.28 7.37
N VAL A 4 -13.50 -0.28 7.01
CA VAL A 4 -12.84 0.59 8.00
C VAL A 4 -13.88 1.55 8.59
N SER A 5 -13.67 2.04 9.82
CA SER A 5 -14.59 3.04 10.38
C SER A 5 -14.57 4.33 9.56
N ASN A 6 -15.66 5.10 9.58
CA ASN A 6 -15.74 6.37 8.84
C ASN A 6 -14.59 7.31 9.22
N ALA A 7 -14.26 7.42 10.51
CA ALA A 7 -13.16 8.25 10.98
C ALA A 7 -11.80 7.82 10.40
N VAL A 8 -11.54 6.51 10.30
CA VAL A 8 -10.32 5.97 9.67
C VAL A 8 -10.34 6.22 8.16
N GLY A 9 -11.48 6.02 7.49
CA GLY A 9 -11.62 6.31 6.06
C GLY A 9 -11.34 7.77 5.72
N GLU A 10 -11.88 8.71 6.49
CA GLU A 10 -11.63 10.14 6.31
C GLU A 10 -10.17 10.53 6.61
N PHE A 11 -9.54 9.90 7.61
CA PHE A 11 -8.12 10.08 7.86
C PHE A 11 -7.27 9.62 6.68
N LEU A 12 -7.56 8.44 6.12
CA LEU A 12 -6.82 7.87 5.00
C LEU A 12 -6.98 8.66 3.68
N LYS A 13 -8.04 9.47 3.52
CA LYS A 13 -8.23 10.36 2.36
C LYS A 13 -7.36 11.62 2.40
N ARG A 14 -6.70 11.91 3.51
CA ARG A 14 -5.81 13.08 3.63
C ARG A 14 -4.54 12.85 2.78
N PRO A 15 -3.87 13.93 2.31
CA PRO A 15 -2.63 13.83 1.54
C PRO A 15 -1.46 13.44 2.45
N LEU A 16 -1.42 12.17 2.85
CA LEU A 16 -0.44 11.60 3.77
C LEU A 16 0.65 10.85 3.00
N VAL A 17 1.86 10.86 3.54
CA VAL A 17 2.93 9.96 3.10
C VAL A 17 2.87 8.70 3.97
N SER A 18 2.57 7.57 3.34
CA SER A 18 2.47 6.28 4.01
C SER A 18 3.70 5.41 3.75
N THR A 19 3.93 4.44 4.62
CA THR A 19 4.96 3.41 4.41
C THR A 19 4.31 2.13 3.90
N LEU A 20 4.67 1.70 2.70
CA LEU A 20 4.26 0.42 2.12
C LEU A 20 5.33 -0.63 2.37
N ALA A 21 4.95 -1.76 2.96
CA ALA A 21 5.77 -2.97 3.04
C ALA A 21 5.33 -3.97 1.96
N THR A 22 6.30 -4.52 1.24
CA THR A 22 6.16 -5.65 0.30
C THR A 22 7.15 -6.76 0.67
N ILE A 23 7.00 -7.95 0.08
CA ILE A 23 7.89 -9.08 0.33
C ILE A 23 8.85 -9.25 -0.86
N ASP A 24 10.16 -9.19 -0.61
CA ASP A 24 11.19 -9.49 -1.62
C ASP A 24 11.22 -11.02 -1.90
N LYS A 25 11.83 -11.45 -3.00
CA LYS A 25 11.87 -12.87 -3.43
C LYS A 25 12.45 -13.84 -2.38
N ASP A 26 13.34 -13.35 -1.53
CA ASP A 26 13.95 -14.11 -0.44
C ASP A 26 13.10 -14.17 0.84
N GLY A 27 11.90 -13.59 0.82
CA GLY A 27 10.97 -13.52 1.95
C GLY A 27 11.21 -12.32 2.87
N SER A 28 12.25 -11.50 2.63
CA SER A 28 12.52 -10.33 3.47
C SER A 28 11.50 -9.20 3.24
N PRO A 29 11.10 -8.46 4.28
CA PRO A 29 10.21 -7.32 4.12
C PRO A 29 10.98 -6.12 3.57
N ARG A 30 10.36 -5.41 2.62
CA ARG A 30 10.89 -4.17 2.06
C ARG A 30 9.91 -3.02 2.21
N THR A 31 10.34 -1.96 2.90
CA THR A 31 9.51 -0.78 3.18
C THR A 31 9.93 0.43 2.34
N ARG A 32 8.95 1.25 1.91
CA ARG A 32 9.18 2.51 1.19
C ARG A 32 8.08 3.53 1.49
N ALA A 33 8.44 4.80 1.55
CA ALA A 33 7.47 5.90 1.55
C ALA A 33 6.73 5.98 0.21
N ILE A 34 5.41 6.20 0.27
CA ILE A 34 4.51 6.34 -0.88
C ILE A 34 3.50 7.45 -0.62
N TRP A 35 3.04 8.06 -1.71
CA TRP A 35 1.71 8.67 -1.72
C TRP A 35 0.69 7.57 -1.95
N HIS A 36 -0.46 7.68 -1.28
CA HIS A 36 -1.61 6.82 -1.51
C HIS A 36 -2.87 7.65 -1.73
N ASP A 37 -3.87 6.97 -2.28
CA ASP A 37 -5.25 7.42 -2.26
C ASP A 37 -6.13 6.34 -1.63
N TRP A 38 -7.28 6.72 -1.09
CA TRP A 38 -8.20 5.84 -0.38
C TRP A 38 -9.63 6.00 -0.88
N SER A 39 -10.20 4.89 -1.36
CA SER A 39 -11.59 4.84 -1.85
C SER A 39 -12.35 3.69 -1.19
N GLU A 40 -13.62 3.53 -1.56
CA GLU A 40 -14.40 2.35 -1.17
C GLU A 40 -13.78 1.03 -1.64
N GLN A 41 -12.93 1.06 -2.67
CA GLN A 41 -12.23 -0.11 -3.20
C GLN A 41 -10.92 -0.42 -2.43
N GLY A 42 -10.54 0.44 -1.48
CA GLY A 42 -9.35 0.30 -0.64
C GLY A 42 -8.21 1.23 -1.05
N LEU A 43 -6.98 0.74 -0.85
CA LEU A 43 -5.73 1.44 -1.13
C LEU A 43 -5.50 1.55 -2.64
N LEU A 44 -5.31 2.78 -3.13
CA LEU A 44 -4.76 3.04 -4.45
C LEU A 44 -3.35 3.65 -4.32
N LEU A 45 -2.43 3.22 -5.19
CA LEU A 45 -1.11 3.80 -5.33
C LEU A 45 -0.64 3.71 -6.78
N PHE A 46 0.16 4.67 -7.22
CA PHE A 46 0.77 4.65 -8.55
C PHE A 46 2.24 4.25 -8.46
N THR A 47 2.66 3.37 -9.36
CA THR A 47 4.06 3.00 -9.51
C THR A 47 4.35 2.49 -10.91
N SER A 48 5.61 2.51 -11.32
CA SER A 48 6.02 1.91 -12.59
C SER A 48 5.92 0.38 -12.51
N THR A 49 5.48 -0.27 -13.59
CA THR A 49 5.52 -1.73 -13.74
C THR A 49 6.94 -2.30 -13.71
N LYS A 50 7.96 -1.45 -13.89
CA LYS A 50 9.37 -1.84 -13.76
C LYS A 50 9.89 -1.73 -12.31
N SER A 51 9.11 -1.16 -11.39
CA SER A 51 9.56 -0.92 -10.02
C SER A 51 9.69 -2.22 -9.21
N PRO A 52 10.60 -2.29 -8.21
CA PRO A 52 10.70 -3.44 -7.34
C PRO A 52 9.39 -3.76 -6.61
N LYS A 53 8.66 -2.73 -6.14
CA LYS A 53 7.38 -2.95 -5.43
C LYS A 53 6.30 -3.58 -6.34
N TRP A 54 6.27 -3.20 -7.62
CA TRP A 54 5.36 -3.82 -8.59
C TRP A 54 5.64 -5.32 -8.72
N LYS A 55 6.91 -5.67 -8.96
CA LYS A 55 7.34 -7.06 -9.11
C LYS A 55 7.10 -7.87 -7.84
N ASN A 56 7.33 -7.27 -6.67
CA ASN A 56 7.07 -7.91 -5.39
C ASN A 56 5.57 -8.19 -5.20
N ILE A 57 4.70 -7.21 -5.47
CA ILE A 57 3.23 -7.36 -5.35
C ILE A 57 2.68 -8.38 -6.35
N GLU A 58 3.23 -8.43 -7.56
CA GLU A 58 2.87 -9.41 -8.59
C GLU A 58 3.27 -10.84 -8.19
N MET A 59 4.38 -11.00 -7.48
CA MET A 59 4.86 -12.28 -6.98
C MET A 59 4.12 -12.72 -5.70
N ASP A 60 3.92 -11.79 -4.77
CA ASP A 60 3.25 -11.99 -3.49
C ASP A 60 2.40 -10.77 -3.15
N ASN A 61 1.08 -10.94 -3.21
CA ASN A 61 0.11 -9.86 -3.06
C ASN A 61 -0.09 -9.40 -1.60
N ARG A 62 0.62 -9.99 -0.64
CA ARG A 62 0.57 -9.55 0.76
C ARG A 62 1.35 -8.24 0.91
N VAL A 63 0.64 -7.23 1.38
CA VAL A 63 1.19 -5.90 1.66
C VAL A 63 0.75 -5.40 3.03
N SER A 64 1.53 -4.48 3.59
CA SER A 64 1.11 -3.70 4.76
C SER A 64 1.27 -2.21 4.47
N LEU A 65 0.32 -1.41 4.94
CA LEU A 65 0.36 0.05 4.87
C LEU A 65 0.41 0.59 6.31
N CYS A 66 1.41 1.40 6.60
CA CYS A 66 1.56 2.15 7.86
C CYS A 66 1.38 3.64 7.57
N VAL A 67 0.46 4.28 8.28
CA VAL A 67 -0.02 5.65 8.04
C VAL A 67 0.02 6.44 9.34
#